data_AF-A0A9E2NZ77-F1
#
_entry.id   AF-A0A9E2NZ77-F1
#
_cell.length_a   1.000
_cell.length_b   1.000
_cell.length_c   1.000
_cell.angle_alpha   90.00
_cell.angle_beta   90.00
_cell.angle_gamma   90.00
#
_symmetry.space_group_name_H-M   'P 1'
#
loop_
_entity.id
_entity.type
_entity.pdbx_description
1 polymer ?
#
loop_
_entity_poly.entity_id
_entity_poly.type
_entity_poly.pdbx_seq_one_letter_code
_entity_poly.pdbx_strand_id
1 'polypeptide(L)'
;MLTKEFTLKIFEGFSIERWNDLVRPFDLIEMDKAAEKMVLAYLIGKYEEEAGHLIDWDWMIYASFFDLLRKISLCDIKAPVQRMIRKEYPEEYKKLNLWVVKQYKNIIKDEALFKAFENYCTAPAPDPDSVIGRTARVLRAAHKFSTMREFEMISVVNEKFRLQPIETELNRELQKFLDLRGLQLLVTKQRPYSVLMILEQLRFQTRWNQTPRVPKTSVLGHSFFVAILTLLLEKESGVDFCTK
;
A
#
# COMPACT_ATOMS: atom_id res chain seq x y z
N MET A 1 -5.14 -23.35 0.92
CA MET A 1 -5.80 -22.02 0.74
C MET A 1 -5.02 -21.11 -0.20
N LEU A 2 -3.68 -21.20 -0.21
CA LEU A 2 -2.84 -20.58 -1.24
C LEU A 2 -2.82 -21.45 -2.50
N THR A 3 -3.33 -20.94 -3.62
CA THR A 3 -3.30 -21.65 -4.92
C THR A 3 -2.25 -21.02 -5.83
N LYS A 4 -1.74 -21.79 -6.79
CA LYS A 4 -0.87 -21.24 -7.85
C LYS A 4 -1.52 -20.04 -8.54
N GLU A 5 -2.80 -20.13 -8.82
CA GLU A 5 -3.58 -19.05 -9.44
C GLU A 5 -3.59 -17.79 -8.57
N PHE A 6 -3.87 -17.91 -7.26
CA PHE A 6 -3.89 -16.77 -6.37
C PHE A 6 -2.49 -16.14 -6.19
N THR A 7 -1.47 -16.97 -6.06
CA THR A 7 -0.07 -16.51 -5.99
C THR A 7 0.32 -15.74 -7.24
N LEU A 8 -0.01 -16.26 -8.43
CA LEU A 8 0.25 -15.57 -9.69
C LEU A 8 -0.56 -14.27 -9.79
N LYS A 9 -1.80 -14.25 -9.29
CA LYS A 9 -2.62 -13.04 -9.25
C LYS A 9 -1.98 -11.95 -8.39
N ILE A 10 -1.46 -12.29 -7.21
CA ILE A 10 -0.72 -11.34 -6.36
C ILE A 10 0.57 -10.88 -7.06
N PHE A 11 1.24 -11.79 -7.76
CA PHE A 11 2.47 -11.50 -8.50
C PHE A 11 2.28 -10.48 -9.63
N GLU A 12 1.07 -10.33 -10.18
CA GLU A 12 0.75 -9.25 -11.14
C GLU A 12 1.04 -7.86 -10.60
N GLY A 13 1.09 -7.66 -9.27
CA GLY A 13 1.49 -6.39 -8.65
C GLY A 13 2.90 -5.92 -9.05
N PHE A 14 3.77 -6.81 -9.52
CA PHE A 14 5.08 -6.47 -10.07
C PHE A 14 5.03 -5.88 -11.49
N SER A 15 3.93 -6.08 -12.22
CA SER A 15 3.74 -5.55 -13.56
C SER A 15 3.03 -4.19 -13.58
N ILE A 16 2.56 -3.72 -12.41
CA ILE A 16 1.81 -2.47 -12.30
C ILE A 16 2.79 -1.33 -12.11
N GLU A 17 3.00 -0.58 -13.17
CA GLU A 17 3.80 0.62 -13.16
C GLU A 17 3.03 1.84 -12.66
N ARG A 18 3.70 2.62 -11.80
CA ARG A 18 3.22 3.86 -11.22
C ARG A 18 3.92 5.04 -11.90
N TRP A 19 3.25 6.19 -11.91
CA TRP A 19 3.78 7.44 -12.47
C TRP A 19 4.16 7.35 -13.96
N ASN A 20 3.46 6.49 -14.72
CA ASN A 20 3.74 6.22 -16.13
C ASN A 20 3.38 7.39 -17.07
N ASP A 21 2.76 8.45 -16.55
CA ASP A 21 2.49 9.70 -17.23
C ASP A 21 3.62 10.74 -17.07
N LEU A 22 4.63 10.45 -16.26
CA LEU A 22 5.83 11.28 -16.04
C LEU A 22 7.10 10.56 -16.48
N VAL A 23 8.18 11.32 -16.70
CA VAL A 23 9.51 10.76 -16.92
C VAL A 23 9.98 10.12 -15.61
N ARG A 24 10.53 8.90 -15.68
CA ARG A 24 10.99 8.16 -14.50
C ARG A 24 12.42 7.67 -14.73
N PRO A 25 13.34 7.85 -13.77
CA PRO A 25 14.71 7.37 -13.90
C PRO A 25 14.85 5.85 -13.62
N PHE A 26 13.81 5.22 -13.09
CA PHE A 26 13.72 3.78 -12.80
C PHE A 26 12.25 3.35 -12.74
N ASP A 27 12.00 2.05 -12.73
CA ASP A 27 10.65 1.49 -12.70
C ASP A 27 10.03 1.64 -11.30
N LEU A 28 8.97 2.45 -11.19
CA LEU A 28 8.18 2.58 -9.98
C LEU A 28 7.03 1.56 -10.01
N ILE A 29 7.09 0.54 -9.17
CA ILE A 29 6.16 -0.59 -9.19
C ILE A 29 5.20 -0.58 -7.99
N GLU A 30 3.95 -1.03 -8.17
CA GLU A 30 2.94 -1.08 -7.09
C GLU A 30 3.34 -1.99 -5.93
N MET A 31 4.01 -3.10 -6.19
CA MET A 31 4.52 -3.97 -5.13
C MET A 31 5.54 -3.25 -4.21
N ASP A 32 6.45 -2.45 -4.78
CA ASP A 32 7.39 -1.63 -4.02
C ASP A 32 6.66 -0.57 -3.19
N LYS A 33 5.66 0.08 -3.79
CA LYS A 33 4.83 1.07 -3.13
C LYS A 33 4.09 0.47 -1.93
N ALA A 34 3.56 -0.74 -2.07
CA ALA A 34 2.85 -1.45 -1.01
C ALA A 34 3.80 -1.84 0.14
N ALA A 35 5.01 -2.29 -0.19
CA ALA A 35 6.07 -2.59 0.76
C ALA A 35 6.49 -1.35 1.58
N GLU A 36 6.82 -0.25 0.90
CA GLU A 36 7.23 1.01 1.54
C GLU A 36 6.09 1.60 2.39
N LYS A 37 4.84 1.50 1.91
CA LYS A 37 3.64 1.85 2.69
C LYS A 37 3.59 1.06 4.00
N MET A 38 3.83 -0.25 3.98
CA MET A 38 3.76 -1.07 5.19
C MET A 38 4.87 -0.74 6.19
N VAL A 39 6.10 -0.52 5.70
CA VAL A 39 7.23 -0.04 6.52
C VAL A 39 6.90 1.28 7.19
N LEU A 40 6.39 2.26 6.44
CA LEU A 40 6.01 3.56 6.99
C LEU A 40 4.86 3.44 7.99
N ALA A 41 3.88 2.59 7.72
CA ALA A 41 2.76 2.37 8.63
C ALA A 41 3.25 1.75 9.95
N TYR A 42 4.22 0.84 9.90
CA TYR A 42 4.90 0.32 11.08
C TYR A 42 5.64 1.42 11.85
N LEU A 43 6.47 2.22 11.18
CA LEU A 43 7.21 3.31 11.82
C LEU A 43 6.28 4.32 12.49
N ILE A 44 5.27 4.80 11.76
CA ILE A 44 4.30 5.77 12.28
C ILE A 44 3.48 5.15 13.41
N GLY A 45 3.00 3.91 13.24
CA GLY A 45 2.22 3.21 14.27
C GLY A 45 2.99 2.98 15.56
N LYS A 46 4.29 2.68 15.50
CA LYS A 46 5.13 2.54 16.70
C LYS A 46 5.24 3.84 17.50
N TYR A 47 5.32 4.99 16.82
CA TYR A 47 5.28 6.29 17.50
C TYR A 47 3.91 6.59 18.13
N GLU A 48 2.81 6.11 17.55
CA GLU A 48 1.49 6.21 18.18
C GLU A 48 1.41 5.32 19.43
N GLU A 49 1.94 4.10 19.39
CA GLU A 49 2.04 3.22 20.57
C GLU A 49 2.88 3.84 21.69
N GLU A 50 4.02 4.46 21.36
CA GLU A 50 4.84 5.22 22.31
C GLU A 50 4.07 6.40 22.94
N ALA A 51 3.12 6.99 22.22
CA ALA A 51 2.23 8.04 22.72
C ALA A 51 1.03 7.50 23.54
N GLY A 52 0.98 6.18 23.79
CA GLY A 52 -0.08 5.54 24.57
C GLY A 52 -1.34 5.20 23.76
N HIS A 53 -1.25 5.19 22.43
CA HIS A 53 -2.35 4.81 21.55
C HIS A 53 -2.28 3.34 21.15
N LEU A 54 -3.43 2.68 20.97
CA LEU A 54 -3.46 1.30 20.48
C LEU A 54 -3.50 1.28 18.95
N ILE A 55 -2.74 0.36 18.36
CA ILE A 55 -2.71 0.08 16.92
C ILE A 55 -3.13 -1.39 16.70
N ASP A 56 -4.08 -1.60 15.79
CA ASP A 56 -4.51 -2.93 15.38
C ASP A 56 -3.62 -3.43 14.24
N TRP A 57 -2.54 -4.13 14.59
CA TRP A 57 -1.56 -4.62 13.62
C TRP A 57 -2.14 -5.68 12.67
N ASP A 58 -3.01 -6.55 13.17
CA ASP A 58 -3.68 -7.58 12.36
C ASP A 58 -4.53 -6.91 11.27
N TRP A 59 -5.36 -5.95 11.67
CA TRP A 59 -6.16 -5.18 10.73
C TRP A 59 -5.27 -4.44 9.73
N MET A 60 -4.17 -3.84 10.17
CA MET A 60 -3.25 -3.10 9.28
C MET A 60 -2.62 -4.02 8.23
N ILE A 61 -2.16 -5.22 8.62
CA ILE A 61 -1.56 -6.21 7.72
C ILE A 61 -2.57 -6.63 6.66
N TYR A 62 -3.78 -7.02 7.06
CA TYR A 62 -4.84 -7.41 6.14
C TYR A 62 -5.29 -6.24 5.25
N ALA A 63 -5.47 -5.04 5.81
CA ALA A 63 -5.81 -3.84 5.03
C ALA A 63 -4.74 -3.51 3.98
N SER A 64 -3.45 -3.66 4.32
CA SER A 64 -2.35 -3.44 3.38
C SER A 64 -2.38 -4.45 2.23
N PHE A 65 -2.63 -5.73 2.54
CA PHE A 65 -2.79 -6.79 1.55
C PHE A 65 -4.02 -6.58 0.66
N PHE A 66 -5.17 -6.25 1.24
CA PHE A 66 -6.41 -6.00 0.50
C PHE A 66 -6.34 -4.76 -0.38
N ASP A 67 -5.64 -3.71 0.06
CA ASP A 67 -5.33 -2.56 -0.80
C ASP A 67 -4.57 -2.99 -2.06
N LEU A 68 -3.57 -3.89 -1.93
CA LEU A 68 -2.83 -4.41 -3.08
C LEU A 68 -3.75 -5.20 -4.02
N LEU A 69 -4.60 -6.10 -3.51
CA LEU A 69 -5.55 -6.84 -4.34
C LEU A 69 -6.49 -5.89 -5.10
N ARG A 70 -7.01 -4.85 -4.43
CA ARG A 70 -7.85 -3.85 -5.09
C ARG A 70 -7.08 -3.11 -6.19
N LYS A 71 -5.79 -2.80 -5.97
CA LYS A 71 -4.93 -2.16 -6.97
C LYS A 71 -4.66 -3.06 -8.17
N ILE A 72 -4.43 -4.36 -7.95
CA ILE A 72 -4.26 -5.34 -9.02
C ILE A 72 -5.51 -5.41 -9.91
N SER A 73 -6.70 -5.41 -9.32
CA SER A 73 -7.94 -5.42 -10.12
C SER A 73 -8.28 -4.11 -10.83
N LEU A 74 -7.79 -2.97 -10.32
CA LEU A 74 -8.10 -1.63 -10.84
C LEU A 74 -6.91 -1.00 -11.58
N CYS A 75 -5.93 -1.79 -12.00
CA CYS A 75 -4.67 -1.31 -12.56
C CYS A 75 -4.86 -0.39 -13.78
N ASP A 76 -5.89 -0.63 -14.59
CA ASP A 76 -6.21 0.17 -15.77
C ASP A 76 -6.84 1.54 -15.47
N ILE A 77 -7.19 1.83 -14.21
CA ILE A 77 -7.83 3.09 -13.83
C ILE A 77 -6.85 3.97 -13.06
N LYS A 78 -6.51 5.13 -13.64
CA LYS A 78 -5.65 6.13 -12.98
C LYS A 78 -6.23 6.60 -11.63
N ALA A 79 -5.36 6.87 -10.66
CA ALA A 79 -5.76 7.31 -9.32
C ALA A 79 -6.64 8.58 -9.29
N PRO A 80 -6.40 9.62 -10.13
CA PRO A 80 -7.31 10.78 -10.22
C PRO A 80 -8.72 10.41 -10.67
N VAL A 81 -8.85 9.47 -11.61
CA VAL A 81 -10.15 8.98 -12.10
C VAL A 81 -10.87 8.20 -10.99
N GLN A 82 -10.17 7.32 -10.27
CA GLN A 82 -10.74 6.62 -9.11
C GLN A 82 -11.24 7.61 -8.04
N ARG A 83 -10.50 8.70 -7.81
CA ARG A 83 -10.86 9.75 -6.85
C ARG A 83 -12.11 10.53 -7.30
N MET A 84 -12.18 10.87 -8.59
CA MET A 84 -13.35 11.51 -9.19
C MET A 84 -14.59 10.62 -9.05
N ILE A 85 -14.51 9.34 -9.44
CA ILE A 85 -15.61 8.37 -9.30
C ILE A 85 -16.08 8.31 -7.84
N ARG A 86 -15.15 8.17 -6.89
CA ARG A 86 -15.49 8.11 -5.46
C ARG A 86 -16.21 9.36 -4.96
N LYS A 87 -15.86 10.55 -5.46
CA LYS A 87 -16.39 11.83 -4.96
C LYS A 87 -17.70 12.23 -5.64
N GLU A 88 -17.79 12.03 -6.95
CA GLU A 88 -18.89 12.52 -7.79
C GLU A 88 -19.96 11.44 -8.03
N TYR A 89 -19.57 10.16 -7.98
CA TYR A 89 -20.40 9.02 -8.37
C TYR A 89 -20.37 7.91 -7.29
N PRO A 90 -20.94 8.16 -6.09
CA PRO A 90 -20.79 7.24 -4.94
C PRO A 90 -21.46 5.88 -5.17
N GLU A 91 -22.56 5.82 -5.92
CA GLU A 91 -23.23 4.55 -6.24
C GLU A 91 -22.43 3.72 -7.25
N GLU A 92 -21.81 4.38 -8.23
CA GLU A 92 -20.88 3.78 -9.17
C GLU A 92 -19.62 3.28 -8.46
N TYR A 93 -19.13 4.02 -7.45
CA TYR A 93 -18.01 3.59 -6.62
C TYR A 93 -18.33 2.32 -5.83
N LYS A 94 -19.55 2.18 -5.29
CA LYS A 94 -20.00 0.93 -4.67
C LYS A 94 -20.05 -0.22 -5.66
N LYS A 95 -20.61 0.00 -6.86
CA LYS A 95 -20.63 -1.00 -7.94
C LYS A 95 -19.21 -1.42 -8.35
N LEU A 96 -18.27 -0.47 -8.41
CA LEU A 96 -16.86 -0.73 -8.70
C LEU A 96 -16.22 -1.61 -7.63
N ASN A 97 -16.44 -1.33 -6.35
CA ASN A 97 -15.93 -2.16 -5.26
C ASN A 97 -16.52 -3.58 -5.30
N LEU A 98 -17.82 -3.73 -5.59
CA LEU A 98 -18.44 -5.05 -5.77
C LEU A 98 -17.87 -5.79 -6.98
N TRP A 99 -17.57 -5.07 -8.07
CA TRP A 99 -16.92 -5.67 -9.23
C TRP A 99 -15.52 -6.18 -8.89
N VAL A 100 -14.74 -5.41 -8.12
CA VAL A 100 -13.42 -5.83 -7.60
C VAL A 100 -13.54 -7.13 -6.82
N VAL A 101 -14.44 -7.20 -5.83
CA VAL A 101 -14.65 -8.39 -5.01
C VAL A 101 -14.99 -9.60 -5.87
N LYS A 102 -15.86 -9.44 -6.88
CA LYS A 102 -16.24 -10.50 -7.81
C LYS A 102 -15.06 -11.08 -8.59
N GLN A 103 -14.05 -10.28 -8.94
CA GLN A 103 -12.85 -10.77 -9.66
C GLN A 103 -12.09 -11.84 -8.86
N TYR A 104 -12.19 -11.79 -7.52
CA TYR A 104 -11.45 -12.70 -6.64
C TYR A 104 -12.24 -13.91 -6.16
N LYS A 105 -13.55 -14.00 -6.48
CA LYS A 105 -14.44 -15.05 -5.94
C LYS A 105 -13.98 -16.47 -6.28
N ASN A 106 -13.45 -16.69 -7.48
CA ASN A 106 -12.97 -18.00 -7.91
C ASN A 106 -11.47 -18.21 -7.63
N ILE A 107 -10.75 -17.15 -7.26
CA ILE A 107 -9.31 -17.15 -7.04
C ILE A 107 -9.00 -17.42 -5.56
N ILE A 108 -9.70 -16.73 -4.66
CA ILE A 108 -9.56 -16.88 -3.20
C ILE A 108 -10.47 -18.03 -2.74
N LYS A 109 -9.88 -19.21 -2.52
CA LYS A 109 -10.63 -20.39 -2.07
C LYS A 109 -10.95 -20.39 -0.57
N ASP A 110 -10.25 -19.59 0.21
CA ASP A 110 -10.54 -19.38 1.63
C ASP A 110 -11.76 -18.45 1.78
N GLU A 111 -12.90 -19.01 2.19
CA GLU A 111 -14.14 -18.25 2.39
C GLU A 111 -14.01 -17.17 3.47
N ALA A 112 -13.24 -17.42 4.54
CA ALA A 112 -13.06 -16.45 5.62
C ALA A 112 -12.21 -15.26 5.15
N LEU A 113 -11.12 -15.53 4.41
CA LEU A 113 -10.31 -14.48 3.80
C LEU A 113 -11.11 -13.70 2.74
N PHE A 114 -11.87 -14.41 1.89
CA PHE A 114 -12.70 -13.77 0.88
C PHE A 114 -13.75 -12.85 1.51
N LYS A 115 -14.43 -13.31 2.57
CA LYS A 115 -15.39 -12.49 3.32
C LYS A 115 -14.73 -11.29 4.01
N ALA A 116 -13.51 -11.46 4.54
CA ALA A 116 -12.75 -10.35 5.10
C ALA A 116 -12.39 -9.29 4.03
N PHE A 117 -12.00 -9.74 2.83
CA PHE A 117 -11.74 -8.86 1.69
C PHE A 117 -12.99 -8.14 1.19
N GLU A 118 -14.12 -8.86 1.09
CA GLU A 118 -15.42 -8.30 0.73
C GLU A 118 -15.85 -7.22 1.73
N ASN A 119 -15.76 -7.53 3.03
CA ASN A 119 -16.05 -6.58 4.09
C ASN A 119 -15.13 -5.35 4.00
N TYR A 120 -13.83 -5.53 3.77
CA TYR A 120 -12.89 -4.41 3.61
C TYR A 120 -13.25 -3.48 2.44
N CYS A 121 -13.76 -4.04 1.33
CA CYS A 121 -14.11 -3.25 0.15
C CYS A 121 -15.49 -2.57 0.25
N THR A 122 -16.41 -3.12 1.05
CA THR A 122 -17.82 -2.70 1.09
C THR A 122 -18.24 -2.01 2.39
N ALA A 123 -17.53 -2.25 3.49
CA ALA A 123 -17.82 -1.65 4.77
C ALA A 123 -17.68 -0.12 4.74
N PRO A 124 -18.48 0.59 5.55
CA PRO A 124 -18.28 2.02 5.75
C PRO A 124 -16.88 2.29 6.34
N ALA A 125 -16.43 3.54 6.22
CA ALA A 125 -15.19 3.95 6.87
C ALA A 125 -15.29 3.68 8.38
N PRO A 126 -14.23 3.13 9.00
CA PRO A 126 -14.24 2.87 10.43
C PRO A 126 -14.39 4.17 11.22
N ASP A 127 -15.03 4.07 12.38
CA ASP A 127 -15.17 5.16 13.33
C ASP A 127 -13.78 5.75 13.67
N PRO A 128 -13.53 7.06 13.41
CA PRO A 128 -12.24 7.69 13.65
C PRO A 128 -11.69 7.51 15.06
N ASP A 129 -12.55 7.42 16.08
CA ASP A 129 -12.14 7.33 17.48
C ASP A 129 -11.80 5.90 17.91
N SER A 130 -12.24 4.91 17.13
CA SER A 130 -11.92 3.50 17.35
C SER A 130 -10.45 3.17 17.07
N VAL A 131 -9.96 2.06 17.65
CA VAL A 131 -8.61 1.54 17.39
C VAL A 131 -8.39 1.29 15.89
N ILE A 132 -9.40 0.75 15.21
CA ILE A 132 -9.37 0.51 13.75
C ILE A 132 -9.34 1.84 12.99
N GLY A 133 -10.10 2.86 13.41
CA GLY A 133 -10.10 4.19 12.81
C GLY A 133 -8.74 4.88 12.87
N ARG A 134 -8.08 4.79 14.03
CA ARG A 134 -6.72 5.29 14.26
C ARG A 134 -5.70 4.52 13.42
N THR A 135 -5.79 3.20 13.39
CA THR A 135 -4.95 2.33 12.56
C THR A 135 -5.11 2.66 11.08
N ALA A 136 -6.35 2.85 10.61
CA ALA A 136 -6.65 3.27 9.24
C ALA A 136 -6.11 4.67 8.93
N ARG A 137 -6.09 5.59 9.90
CA ARG A 137 -5.46 6.91 9.78
C ARG A 137 -3.95 6.79 9.58
N VAL A 138 -3.26 5.96 10.37
CA VAL A 138 -1.82 5.67 10.22
C VAL A 138 -1.52 5.08 8.83
N LEU A 139 -2.27 4.06 8.40
CA LEU A 139 -2.06 3.43 7.09
C LEU A 139 -2.28 4.42 5.93
N ARG A 140 -3.27 5.32 6.04
CA ARG A 140 -3.48 6.40 5.07
C ARG A 140 -2.34 7.41 5.06
N ALA A 141 -1.84 7.82 6.21
CA ALA A 141 -0.68 8.72 6.31
C ALA A 141 0.56 8.10 5.63
N ALA A 142 0.84 6.83 5.92
CA ALA A 142 1.92 6.06 5.28
C ALA A 142 1.75 5.97 3.75
N HIS A 143 0.53 5.72 3.27
CA HIS A 143 0.25 5.70 1.83
C HIS A 143 0.55 7.04 1.16
N LYS A 144 0.13 8.15 1.78
CA LYS A 144 0.38 9.51 1.27
C LYS A 144 1.85 9.85 1.31
N PHE A 145 2.54 9.58 2.42
CA PHE A 145 3.94 9.91 2.56
C PHE A 145 4.81 9.14 1.57
N SER A 146 4.60 7.84 1.39
CA SER A 146 5.35 7.10 0.37
C SER A 146 5.00 7.56 -1.07
N THR A 147 3.81 8.12 -1.31
CA THR A 147 3.51 8.74 -2.62
C THR A 147 4.31 10.03 -2.81
N MET A 148 4.49 10.82 -1.75
CA MET A 148 5.38 11.98 -1.77
C MET A 148 6.83 11.59 -2.02
N ARG A 149 7.32 10.50 -1.40
CA ARG A 149 8.67 9.99 -1.64
C ARG A 149 8.90 9.60 -3.09
N GLU A 150 7.97 8.88 -3.71
CA GLU A 150 8.03 8.58 -5.15
C GLU A 150 8.04 9.86 -6.00
N PHE A 151 7.21 10.84 -5.65
CA PHE A 151 7.16 12.13 -6.33
C PHE A 151 8.50 12.85 -6.26
N GLU A 152 9.14 12.92 -5.09
CA GLU A 152 10.45 13.54 -4.89
C GLU A 152 11.57 12.82 -5.67
N MET A 153 11.47 11.50 -5.86
CA MET A 153 12.43 10.75 -6.68
C MET A 153 12.34 11.10 -8.17
N ILE A 154 11.14 11.34 -8.69
CA ILE A 154 10.93 11.64 -10.11
C ILE A 154 10.93 13.14 -10.41
N SER A 155 10.75 14.01 -9.42
CA SER A 155 10.68 15.46 -9.60
C SER A 155 11.95 16.04 -10.22
N VAL A 156 13.09 15.38 -10.02
CA VAL A 156 14.40 15.81 -10.55
C VAL A 156 14.48 15.73 -12.08
N VAL A 157 13.68 14.87 -12.71
CA VAL A 157 13.73 14.59 -14.16
C VAL A 157 12.48 15.05 -14.91
N ASN A 158 11.63 15.87 -14.30
CA ASN A 158 10.38 16.37 -14.90
C ASN A 158 10.27 17.89 -14.83
N GLU A 159 9.44 18.47 -15.70
CA GLU A 159 9.26 19.92 -15.79
C GLU A 159 8.43 20.49 -14.63
N LYS A 160 8.89 21.61 -14.05
CA LYS A 160 8.25 22.25 -12.88
C LYS A 160 6.74 22.50 -13.04
N PHE A 161 6.29 22.95 -14.22
CA PHE A 161 4.87 23.27 -14.43
C PHE A 161 3.95 22.04 -14.34
N ARG A 162 4.45 20.84 -14.68
CA ARG A 162 3.70 19.58 -14.54
C ARG A 162 3.67 19.11 -13.08
N LEU A 163 4.75 19.38 -12.35
CA LEU A 163 4.95 18.94 -10.98
C LEU A 163 4.20 19.81 -9.95
N GLN A 164 4.15 21.13 -10.15
CA GLN A 164 3.56 22.07 -9.19
C GLN A 164 2.13 21.72 -8.73
N PRO A 165 1.18 21.38 -9.62
CA PRO A 165 -0.17 20.99 -9.19
C PRO A 165 -0.17 19.72 -8.36
N ILE A 166 0.68 18.75 -8.72
CA ILE A 166 0.82 17.46 -8.04
C ILE A 166 1.43 17.67 -6.65
N GLU A 167 2.51 18.44 -6.55
CA GLU A 167 3.18 18.77 -5.29
C GLU A 167 2.23 19.48 -4.32
N THR A 168 1.49 20.47 -4.83
CA THR A 168 0.50 21.21 -4.03
C THR A 168 -0.57 20.28 -3.48
N GLU A 169 -1.08 19.36 -4.31
CA GLU A 169 -2.07 18.37 -3.89
C GLU A 169 -1.52 17.41 -2.84
N LEU A 170 -0.33 16.85 -3.07
CA LEU A 170 0.30 15.91 -2.15
C LEU A 170 0.60 16.55 -0.79
N ASN A 171 1.11 17.79 -0.78
CA ASN A 171 1.32 18.55 0.45
C ASN A 171 0.01 18.81 1.19
N ARG A 172 -1.05 19.22 0.48
CA ARG A 172 -2.39 19.42 1.07
C ARG A 172 -2.97 18.13 1.67
N GLU A 173 -2.73 16.99 1.03
CA GLU A 173 -3.17 15.70 1.56
C GLU A 173 -2.37 15.27 2.79
N LEU A 174 -1.05 15.53 2.81
CA LEU A 174 -0.18 15.22 3.95
C LEU A 174 -0.44 16.09 5.17
N GLN A 175 -0.79 17.37 4.97
CA GLN A 175 -1.10 18.31 6.05
C GLN A 175 -2.16 17.76 7.02
N LYS A 176 -3.10 16.95 6.53
CA LYS A 176 -4.16 16.33 7.33
C LYS A 176 -3.67 15.34 8.37
N PHE A 177 -2.40 14.96 8.34
CA PHE A 177 -1.79 13.94 9.19
C PHE A 177 -0.58 14.45 9.96
N LEU A 178 -0.28 15.76 9.91
CA LEU A 178 0.86 16.36 10.61
C LEU A 178 0.72 16.37 12.13
N ASP A 179 -0.43 15.99 12.67
CA ASP A 179 -0.64 15.64 14.07
C ASP A 179 0.11 14.36 14.47
N LEU A 180 0.31 13.41 13.55
CA LEU A 180 0.98 12.14 13.84
C LEU A 180 2.48 12.36 14.05
N ARG A 181 2.98 12.01 15.24
CA ARG A 181 4.38 12.25 15.62
C ARG A 181 5.36 11.58 14.65
N GLY A 182 5.10 10.34 14.29
CA GLY A 182 5.93 9.60 13.32
C GLY A 182 6.01 10.30 11.96
N LEU A 183 4.91 10.89 11.49
CA LEU A 183 4.91 11.63 10.22
C LEU A 183 5.69 12.94 10.33
N GLN A 184 5.56 13.68 11.43
CA GLN A 184 6.34 14.91 11.66
C GLN A 184 7.84 14.63 11.56
N LEU A 185 8.31 13.55 12.19
CA LEU A 185 9.71 13.15 12.17
C LEU A 185 10.19 12.77 10.76
N LEU A 186 9.34 12.12 9.97
CA LEU A 186 9.62 11.79 8.58
C LEU A 186 9.71 13.04 7.70
N VAL A 187 8.75 13.96 7.80
CA VAL A 187 8.72 15.22 7.03
C VAL A 187 9.90 16.13 7.38
N THR A 188 10.25 16.21 8.67
CA THR A 188 11.39 17.01 9.16
C THR A 188 12.74 16.30 9.04
N LYS A 189 12.79 15.18 8.31
CA LYS A 189 14.01 14.41 7.97
C LYS A 189 14.84 13.99 9.18
N GLN A 190 14.17 13.61 10.26
CA GLN A 190 14.79 13.11 11.49
C GLN A 190 15.18 11.63 11.37
N ARG A 191 15.62 10.99 12.47
CA ARG A 191 16.10 9.61 12.48
C ARG A 191 15.22 8.58 11.72
N PRO A 192 13.87 8.57 11.82
CA PRO A 192 13.03 7.65 11.04
C PRO A 192 13.17 7.81 9.52
N TYR A 193 13.42 9.04 9.06
CA TYR A 193 13.67 9.32 7.65
C TYR A 193 14.97 8.66 7.18
N SER A 194 16.04 8.69 8.00
CA SER A 194 17.29 8.01 7.68
C SER A 194 17.12 6.49 7.52
N VAL A 195 16.28 5.87 8.36
CA VAL A 195 15.92 4.45 8.23
C VAL A 195 15.17 4.20 6.92
N LEU A 196 14.20 5.07 6.61
CA LEU A 196 13.46 4.99 5.36
C LEU A 196 14.40 5.09 4.14
N MET A 197 15.40 5.98 4.15
CA MET A 197 16.34 6.12 3.03
C MET A 197 17.10 4.82 2.74
N ILE A 198 17.46 4.06 3.78
CA ILE A 198 18.12 2.76 3.62
C ILE A 198 17.14 1.74 3.01
N LEU A 199 15.89 1.73 3.46
CA LEU A 199 14.87 0.82 2.94
C LEU A 199 14.47 1.15 1.49
N GLU A 200 14.43 2.43 1.13
CA GLU A 200 14.18 2.89 -0.24
C GLU A 200 15.24 2.37 -1.21
N GLN A 201 16.50 2.16 -0.78
CA GLN A 201 17.55 1.59 -1.65
C GLN A 201 17.20 0.19 -2.17
N LEU A 202 16.41 -0.58 -1.41
CA LEU A 202 15.98 -1.93 -1.79
C LEU A 202 15.06 -1.93 -3.03
N ARG A 203 14.50 -0.78 -3.41
CA ARG A 203 13.72 -0.61 -4.64
C ARG A 203 14.58 -0.66 -5.88
N PHE A 204 15.81 -0.17 -5.78
CA PHE A 204 16.76 -0.11 -6.91
C PHE A 204 17.52 -1.42 -7.11
N GLN A 205 17.56 -2.25 -6.07
CA GLN A 205 18.21 -3.55 -6.12
C GLN A 205 17.30 -4.55 -6.82
N THR A 206 17.68 -4.98 -8.02
CA THR A 206 16.99 -6.05 -8.74
C THR A 206 17.48 -7.41 -8.25
N ARG A 207 16.54 -8.33 -8.00
CA ARG A 207 16.88 -9.73 -7.67
C ARG A 207 17.29 -10.46 -8.94
N TRP A 208 18.60 -10.63 -9.12
CA TRP A 208 19.15 -11.52 -10.12
C TRP A 208 19.20 -12.94 -9.55
N ASN A 209 18.63 -13.89 -10.28
CA ASN A 209 19.17 -15.24 -10.26
C ASN A 209 19.93 -15.43 -11.58
N GLN A 210 20.47 -16.62 -11.83
CA GLN A 210 21.19 -16.94 -13.08
C GLN A 210 20.40 -16.60 -14.37
N THR A 211 19.08 -16.39 -14.27
CA THR A 211 18.20 -15.90 -15.34
C THR A 211 17.42 -14.63 -14.95
N PRO A 212 17.15 -13.70 -15.90
CA PRO A 212 16.27 -12.57 -15.68
C PRO A 212 14.85 -13.03 -15.32
N ARG A 213 14.26 -12.44 -14.27
CA ARG A 213 12.86 -12.67 -13.88
C ARG A 213 11.93 -11.79 -14.71
N VAL A 214 10.77 -12.34 -15.09
CA VAL A 214 9.71 -11.63 -15.84
C VAL A 214 8.38 -11.77 -15.09
N PRO A 215 7.75 -10.67 -14.65
CA PRO A 215 8.30 -9.31 -14.55
C PRO A 215 9.55 -9.22 -13.65
N LYS A 216 10.34 -8.14 -13.82
CA LYS A 216 11.47 -7.85 -12.95
C LYS A 216 10.98 -7.61 -11.53
N THR A 217 11.71 -8.12 -10.54
CA THR A 217 11.37 -7.95 -9.12
C THR A 217 12.50 -7.24 -8.39
N SER A 218 12.18 -6.13 -7.73
CA SER A 218 13.05 -5.45 -6.76
C SER A 218 13.18 -6.27 -5.46
N VAL A 219 14.20 -5.97 -4.64
CA VAL A 219 14.35 -6.59 -3.32
C VAL A 219 13.23 -6.16 -2.38
N LEU A 220 12.83 -4.88 -2.40
CA LEU A 220 11.77 -4.37 -1.52
C LEU A 220 10.42 -5.03 -1.84
N GLY A 221 9.97 -4.96 -3.09
CA GLY A 221 8.73 -5.59 -3.53
C GLY A 221 8.73 -7.10 -3.31
N HIS A 222 9.86 -7.78 -3.57
CA HIS A 222 9.97 -9.22 -3.28
C HIS A 222 9.82 -9.54 -1.80
N SER A 223 10.39 -8.72 -0.91
CA SER A 223 10.28 -8.92 0.54
C SER A 223 8.82 -8.82 1.01
N PHE A 224 8.06 -7.87 0.47
CA PHE A 224 6.63 -7.74 0.77
C PHE A 224 5.80 -8.88 0.18
N PHE A 225 6.12 -9.32 -1.04
CA PHE A 225 5.50 -10.50 -1.64
C PHE A 225 5.70 -11.75 -0.77
N VAL A 226 6.92 -11.99 -0.30
CA VAL A 226 7.23 -13.10 0.63
C VAL A 226 6.42 -12.95 1.92
N ALA A 227 6.36 -11.76 2.52
CA ALA A 227 5.55 -11.52 3.71
C ALA A 227 4.06 -11.84 3.52
N ILE A 228 3.49 -11.52 2.35
CA ILE A 228 2.12 -11.91 1.99
C ILE A 228 1.99 -13.43 1.88
N LEU A 229 2.95 -14.11 1.24
CA LEU A 229 2.90 -15.56 1.13
C LEU A 229 3.00 -16.24 2.51
N THR A 230 3.86 -15.74 3.39
CA THR A 230 3.95 -16.19 4.78
C THR A 230 2.63 -16.00 5.52
N LEU A 231 2.01 -14.81 5.43
CA LEU A 231 0.69 -14.52 6.00
C LEU A 231 -0.37 -15.53 5.52
N LEU A 232 -0.36 -15.89 4.23
CA LEU A 232 -1.35 -16.83 3.67
C LEU A 232 -1.07 -18.28 4.05
N LEU A 233 0.20 -18.70 4.13
CA LEU A 233 0.60 -20.04 4.55
C LEU A 233 0.37 -20.27 6.04
N GLU A 234 0.65 -19.27 6.88
CA GLU A 234 0.45 -19.40 8.33
C GLU A 234 -1.05 -19.46 8.68
N LYS A 235 -1.89 -18.70 7.98
CA LYS A 235 -3.35 -18.84 8.09
C LYS A 235 -3.84 -20.25 7.78
N GLU A 236 -3.17 -20.94 6.86
CA GLU A 236 -3.44 -22.35 6.52
C GLU A 236 -2.94 -23.32 7.61
N SER A 237 -1.88 -22.97 8.34
CA SER A 237 -1.33 -23.78 9.44
C SER A 237 -2.15 -23.71 10.74
N GLY A 238 -2.99 -22.68 10.91
CA GLY A 238 -3.77 -22.46 12.13
C GLY A 238 -2.97 -21.93 13.33
N VAL A 239 -1.75 -21.44 13.09
CA VAL A 239 -0.88 -20.83 14.12
C VAL A 239 -1.14 -19.33 14.22
N ASP A 240 -1.24 -18.80 15.44
CA ASP A 240 -1.44 -17.37 15.69
C ASP A 240 -0.13 -16.57 15.48
N PHE A 241 -0.20 -15.45 14.76
CA PHE A 241 0.94 -14.59 14.37
C PHE A 241 1.70 -13.96 15.55
N CYS A 242 1.00 -13.72 16.66
CA CYS A 242 1.55 -13.16 17.90
C CYS A 242 0.70 -13.70 19.06
N THR A 243 1.34 -14.26 20.08
CA THR A 243 0.69 -14.33 21.41
C THR A 243 0.45 -12.91 21.87
N LYS A 244 -0.82 -12.52 21.96
CA LYS A 244 -1.25 -11.24 22.52
C LYS A 244 -0.72 -11.02 23.93
#